data_AF-A0A4P5VU83-F1
#
_entry.id   AF-A0A4P5VU83-F1
#
_cell.length_a   1.000
_cell.length_b   1.000
_cell.length_c   1.000
_cell.angle_alpha   90.00
_cell.angle_beta   90.00
_cell.angle_gamma   90.00
#
_symmetry.space_group_name_H-M   'P 1'
#
loop_
_entity.id
_entity.type
_entity.pdbx_description
1 polymer ?
#
loop_
_entity_poly.entity_id
_entity_poly.type
_entity_poly.pdbx_seq_one_letter_code
_entity_poly.pdbx_strand_id
1 'polypeptide(L)'
;MELPLKERFARTRENLRHTFDETSETLKHRRDELKHRVEHGRGRVAQAEATVLEAAADGLAKARQALGERAAFVERSEKALREALVELRAGHAATLPIPNYDELNVREANAAFIPLHLADLRTVRAYELKHKKRVTVLKELDARIARGETS
;
A
#
# COMPACT_ATOMS: atom_id res chain seq x y z
N MET A 1 -28.30 13.88 -56.53
CA MET A 1 -28.91 12.61 -56.09
C MET A 1 -29.00 12.63 -54.59
N GLU A 2 -30.20 12.74 -54.02
CA GLU A 2 -30.40 12.61 -52.58
C GLU A 2 -30.46 11.13 -52.19
N LEU A 3 -29.74 10.76 -51.13
CA LEU A 3 -29.75 9.39 -50.59
C LEU A 3 -31.12 9.07 -49.97
N PRO A 4 -31.68 7.87 -50.19
CA PRO A 4 -32.97 7.47 -49.64
C PRO A 4 -32.99 7.54 -48.10
N LEU A 5 -34.13 7.94 -47.52
CA LEU A 5 -34.28 8.18 -46.06
C LEU A 5 -33.74 7.04 -45.18
N LYS A 6 -33.92 5.79 -45.61
CA LYS A 6 -33.49 4.60 -44.85
C LYS A 6 -31.96 4.54 -44.65
N GLU A 7 -31.18 4.95 -45.65
CA GLU A 7 -29.71 4.98 -45.56
C GLU A 7 -29.24 6.13 -44.67
N ARG A 8 -29.93 7.28 -44.67
CA ARG A 8 -29.61 8.41 -43.78
C ARG A 8 -29.81 8.00 -42.31
N PHE A 9 -30.93 7.34 -41.99
CA PHE A 9 -31.18 6.84 -40.63
C PHE A 9 -30.19 5.76 -40.20
N ALA A 10 -29.81 4.85 -41.09
CA ALA A 10 -28.80 3.84 -40.80
C ALA A 10 -27.44 4.47 -40.47
N ARG A 11 -27.01 5.46 -41.27
CA ARG A 11 -25.76 6.19 -41.09
C ARG A 11 -25.76 7.05 -39.82
N THR A 12 -26.86 7.70 -39.51
CA THR A 12 -27.02 8.46 -38.26
C THR A 12 -26.92 7.53 -37.05
N ARG A 13 -27.51 6.34 -37.10
CA ARG A 13 -27.44 5.35 -36.00
C ARG A 13 -26.02 4.80 -35.81
N GLU A 14 -25.29 4.57 -36.90
CA GLU A 14 -23.90 4.12 -36.86
C GLU A 14 -22.98 5.20 -36.29
N ASN A 15 -23.13 6.46 -36.73
CA ASN A 15 -22.39 7.60 -36.19
C ASN A 15 -22.67 7.82 -34.69
N LEU A 16 -23.92 7.66 -34.27
CA LEU A 16 -24.30 7.75 -32.85
C LEU A 16 -23.66 6.63 -32.02
N ARG A 17 -23.54 5.42 -32.58
CA ARG A 17 -22.91 4.30 -31.90
C ARG A 17 -21.40 4.52 -31.75
N HIS A 18 -20.72 4.98 -32.80
CA HIS A 18 -19.30 5.28 -32.75
C HIS A 18 -18.97 6.37 -31.72
N THR A 19 -19.73 7.47 -31.72
CA THR A 19 -19.53 8.56 -30.75
C THR A 19 -19.84 8.12 -29.31
N PHE A 20 -20.82 7.23 -29.12
CA PHE A 20 -21.10 6.63 -27.81
C PHE A 20 -19.97 5.71 -27.35
N ASP A 21 -19.43 4.87 -28.23
CA ASP A 21 -18.33 3.97 -27.92
C ASP A 21 -17.06 4.77 -27.55
N GLU A 22 -16.69 5.77 -28.35
CA GLU A 22 -15.55 6.68 -28.10
C GLU A 22 -15.67 7.44 -26.77
N THR A 23 -16.86 7.96 -26.47
CA THR A 23 -17.11 8.64 -25.19
C THR A 23 -17.04 7.66 -24.01
N SER A 24 -17.51 6.43 -24.17
CA SER A 24 -17.39 5.40 -23.14
C SER A 24 -15.92 5.03 -22.86
N GLU A 25 -15.09 4.95 -23.89
CA GLU A 25 -13.66 4.67 -23.76
C GLU A 25 -12.93 5.82 -23.08
N THR A 26 -13.25 7.06 -23.46
CA THR A 26 -12.71 8.26 -22.82
C THR A 26 -13.06 8.32 -21.34
N LEU A 27 -14.30 7.97 -20.98
CA LEU A 27 -14.74 7.93 -19.58
C LEU A 27 -14.06 6.81 -18.79
N LYS A 28 -13.85 5.63 -19.39
CA LYS A 28 -13.07 4.54 -18.77
C LYS A 28 -11.64 4.99 -18.48
N HIS A 29 -10.99 5.60 -19.46
CA HIS A 29 -9.62 6.09 -19.31
C HIS A 29 -9.51 7.14 -18.20
N ARG A 30 -10.40 8.14 -18.19
CA ARG A 30 -10.44 9.16 -17.12
C ARG A 30 -10.74 8.58 -15.74
N ARG A 31 -11.65 7.61 -15.65
CA ARG A 31 -11.93 6.90 -14.39
C ARG A 31 -10.68 6.18 -13.88
N ASP A 32 -9.97 5.50 -14.76
CA ASP A 32 -8.78 4.72 -14.38
C ASP A 32 -7.63 5.67 -14.00
N GLU A 33 -7.47 6.80 -14.70
CA GLU A 33 -6.55 7.88 -14.33
C GLU A 33 -6.89 8.47 -12.94
N LEU A 34 -8.16 8.77 -12.67
CA LEU A 34 -8.60 9.26 -11.36
C LEU A 34 -8.30 8.26 -10.24
N LYS A 35 -8.56 6.97 -10.47
CA LYS A 35 -8.23 5.90 -9.51
C LYS A 35 -6.74 5.91 -9.20
N HIS A 36 -5.89 5.97 -10.21
CA HIS A 36 -4.44 6.04 -10.01
C HIS A 36 -4.05 7.28 -9.19
N ARG A 37 -4.58 8.46 -9.50
CA ARG A 37 -4.28 9.69 -8.74
C ARG A 37 -4.72 9.62 -7.29
N VAL A 38 -5.89 9.05 -7.01
CA VAL A 38 -6.41 8.86 -5.65
C VAL A 38 -5.53 7.91 -4.85
N GLU A 39 -5.14 6.77 -5.43
CA GLU A 39 -4.24 5.82 -4.76
C GLU A 39 -2.88 6.46 -4.47
N HIS A 40 -2.27 7.15 -5.44
CA HIS A 40 -1.01 7.87 -5.20
C HIS A 40 -1.14 8.95 -4.12
N GLY A 41 -2.26 9.69 -4.10
CA GLY A 41 -2.55 10.68 -3.06
C GLY A 41 -2.65 10.06 -1.67
N ARG A 42 -3.36 8.92 -1.56
CA ARG A 42 -3.48 8.15 -0.31
C ARG A 42 -2.14 7.63 0.17
N GLY A 43 -1.33 7.07 -0.72
CA GLY A 43 0.03 6.61 -0.37
C GLY A 43 0.90 7.72 0.19
N ARG A 44 0.83 8.94 -0.37
CA ARG A 44 1.58 10.10 0.15
C ARG A 44 1.10 10.56 1.52
N VAL A 45 -0.22 10.56 1.75
CA VAL A 45 -0.79 10.90 3.06
C VAL A 45 -0.40 9.87 4.11
N ALA A 46 -0.54 8.58 3.79
CA ALA A 46 -0.14 7.49 4.68
C ALA A 46 1.36 7.52 4.99
N GLN A 47 2.21 7.87 4.01
CA GLN A 47 3.64 8.05 4.23
C GLN A 47 3.93 9.21 5.20
N ALA A 48 3.27 10.36 5.02
CA ALA A 48 3.44 11.51 5.90
C ALA A 48 2.97 11.19 7.33
N GLU A 49 1.83 10.52 7.47
CA GLU A 49 1.33 10.06 8.77
C GLU A 49 2.29 9.08 9.43
N ALA A 50 2.83 8.11 8.69
CA ALA A 50 3.83 7.18 9.20
C ALA A 50 5.09 7.91 9.70
N THR A 51 5.60 8.91 8.97
CA THR A 51 6.74 9.71 9.42
C THR A 51 6.48 10.43 10.75
N VAL A 52 5.28 10.98 10.94
CA VAL A 52 4.91 11.65 12.20
C VAL A 52 4.84 10.65 13.36
N LEU A 53 4.21 9.50 13.14
CA LEU A 53 4.07 8.47 14.16
C LEU A 53 5.42 7.84 14.52
N GLU A 54 6.35 7.70 13.57
CA GLU A 54 7.72 7.26 13.83
C GLU A 54 8.46 8.24 14.73
N ALA A 55 8.43 9.54 14.40
CA ALA A 55 9.07 10.56 15.21
C ALA A 55 8.53 10.58 16.65
N ALA A 56 7.22 10.36 16.81
CA ALA A 56 6.60 10.21 18.12
C ALA A 56 7.05 8.93 18.85
N ALA A 57 7.17 7.78 18.16
CA ALA A 57 7.67 6.55 18.75
C ALA A 57 9.13 6.67 19.21
N ASP A 58 9.97 7.33 18.41
CA ASP A 58 11.36 7.61 18.75
C ASP A 58 11.47 8.59 19.92
N GLY A 59 10.59 9.59 19.98
CA GLY A 59 10.46 10.50 21.11
C GLY A 59 10.12 9.76 22.41
N LEU A 60 9.15 8.83 22.36
CA LEU A 60 8.79 7.99 23.50
C LEU A 60 9.94 7.05 23.89
N ALA A 61 10.65 6.47 22.93
CA ALA A 61 11.81 5.64 23.19
C ALA A 61 12.92 6.40 23.95
N LYS A 62 13.20 7.65 23.54
CA LYS A 62 14.15 8.54 24.24
C LYS A 62 13.66 8.90 25.64
N ALA A 63 12.37 9.21 25.79
CA ALA A 63 11.77 9.50 27.09
C ALA A 63 11.88 8.28 28.03
N ARG A 64 11.68 7.06 27.51
CA ARG A 64 11.84 5.81 28.27
C ARG A 64 13.26 5.65 28.77
N GLN A 65 14.26 5.92 27.93
CA GLN A 65 15.68 5.88 28.33
C GLN A 65 15.98 6.88 29.45
N ALA A 66 15.42 8.10 29.39
CA ALA A 66 15.64 9.13 30.41
C ALA A 66 14.93 8.83 31.74
N LEU A 67 13.75 8.23 31.69
CA LEU A 67 12.91 7.97 32.86
C LEU A 67 13.19 6.61 33.54
N GLY A 68 13.94 5.72 32.87
CA GLY A 68 14.34 4.42 33.39
C GLY A 68 13.15 3.54 33.78
N GLU A 69 13.23 2.87 34.92
CA GLU A 69 12.21 1.91 35.40
C GLU A 69 10.84 2.54 35.67
N ARG A 70 10.76 3.87 35.83
CA ARG A 70 9.50 4.59 36.07
C ARG A 70 8.69 4.85 34.79
N ALA A 71 9.21 4.43 33.64
CA ALA A 71 8.67 4.72 32.32
C ALA A 71 7.60 3.72 31.83
N ALA A 72 7.02 2.88 32.70
CA ALA A 72 6.10 1.81 32.29
C ALA A 72 4.92 2.30 31.41
N PHE A 73 4.43 3.52 31.65
CA PHE A 73 3.43 4.15 30.77
C PHE A 73 3.99 4.49 29.38
N VAL A 74 5.18 5.09 29.34
CA VAL A 74 5.87 5.47 28.09
C VAL A 74 6.18 4.24 27.25
N GLU A 75 6.62 3.14 27.86
CA GLU A 75 6.87 1.87 27.18
C GLU A 75 5.58 1.32 26.53
N ARG A 76 4.45 1.34 27.26
CA ARG A 76 3.17 0.91 26.71
C ARG A 76 2.72 1.80 25.56
N SER A 77 2.87 3.12 25.69
CA SER A 77 2.55 4.08 24.64
C SER A 77 3.43 3.91 23.41
N GLU A 78 4.74 3.70 23.60
CA GLU A 78 5.71 3.42 22.52
C GLU A 78 5.32 2.15 21.76
N LYS A 79 4.99 1.08 22.50
CA LYS A 79 4.55 -0.19 21.90
C LYS A 79 3.25 -0.03 21.11
N ALA A 80 2.23 0.61 21.69
CA ALA A 80 0.95 0.83 21.02
C ALA A 80 1.12 1.67 19.74
N LEU A 81 1.99 2.69 19.79
CA LEU A 81 2.27 3.53 18.64
C LEU A 81 3.00 2.77 17.53
N ARG A 82 3.95 1.89 17.88
CA ARG A 82 4.59 1.00 16.90
C ARG A 82 3.63 -0.01 16.29
N GLU A 83 2.66 -0.51 17.05
CA GLU A 83 1.60 -1.37 16.50
C GLU A 83 0.70 -0.60 15.53
N ALA A 84 0.33 0.63 15.85
CA ALA A 84 -0.43 1.50 14.93
C ALA A 84 0.35 1.81 13.64
N LEU A 85 1.66 2.05 13.74
CA LEU A 85 2.55 2.24 12.59
C LEU A 85 2.56 1.03 11.65
N VAL A 86 2.66 -0.18 12.19
CA VAL A 86 2.60 -1.42 11.42
C VAL A 86 1.28 -1.51 10.64
N GLU A 87 0.16 -1.22 11.30
CA GLU A 87 -1.16 -1.29 10.66
C GLU A 87 -1.36 -0.24 9.56
N LEU A 88 -0.92 1.00 9.81
CA LEU A 88 -0.96 2.10 8.85
C LEU A 88 -0.15 1.76 7.61
N ARG A 89 1.11 1.33 7.80
CA ARG A 89 2.00 0.97 6.68
C ARG A 89 1.53 -0.26 5.92
N ALA A 90 0.99 -1.23 6.64
CA ALA A 90 0.39 -2.40 6.02
C ALA A 90 -0.84 -2.07 5.15
N GLY A 91 -1.36 -0.84 5.18
CA GLY A 91 -2.46 -0.39 4.35
C GLY A 91 -2.07 -0.05 2.91
N HIS A 92 -0.78 0.20 2.60
CA HIS A 92 -0.39 0.65 1.27
C HIS A 92 1.04 0.26 0.87
N ALA A 93 1.20 -0.29 -0.34
CA ALA A 93 2.50 -0.71 -0.89
C ALA A 93 3.59 0.38 -0.82
N ALA A 94 3.22 1.64 -1.06
CA ALA A 94 4.14 2.78 -1.09
C ALA A 94 4.77 3.10 0.28
N THR A 95 4.19 2.57 1.36
CA THR A 95 4.65 2.81 2.73
C THR A 95 5.46 1.64 3.29
N LEU A 96 5.67 0.60 2.48
CA LEU A 96 6.47 -0.55 2.85
C LEU A 96 7.96 -0.21 2.85
N PRO A 97 8.74 -0.85 3.73
CA PRO A 97 10.20 -0.71 3.76
C PRO A 97 10.89 -1.37 2.55
N ILE A 98 10.13 -2.07 1.70
CA ILE A 98 10.62 -2.70 0.47
C ILE A 98 10.03 -1.95 -0.74
N PRO A 99 10.86 -1.27 -1.54
CA PRO A 99 10.43 -0.62 -2.76
C PRO A 99 9.80 -1.61 -3.74
N ASN A 100 8.72 -1.20 -4.40
CA ASN A 100 8.03 -1.97 -5.45
C ASN A 100 7.72 -3.42 -5.04
N TYR A 101 7.39 -3.65 -3.76
CA TYR A 101 7.14 -4.99 -3.21
C TYR A 101 6.11 -5.80 -4.01
N ASP A 102 5.13 -5.13 -4.60
CA ASP A 102 4.10 -5.76 -5.41
C ASP A 102 4.62 -6.28 -6.77
N GLU A 103 5.81 -5.87 -7.21
CA GLU A 103 6.42 -6.34 -8.44
C GLU A 103 7.34 -7.55 -8.17
N LEU A 104 7.74 -7.76 -6.92
CA LEU A 104 8.70 -8.79 -6.54
C LEU A 104 8.09 -10.21 -6.57
N ASN A 105 8.85 -11.13 -7.16
CA ASN A 105 8.59 -12.56 -7.02
C ASN A 105 8.99 -13.07 -5.63
N VAL A 106 8.67 -14.33 -5.32
CA VAL A 106 8.91 -14.91 -3.98
C VAL A 106 10.39 -14.91 -3.60
N ARG A 107 11.30 -15.18 -4.55
CA ARG A 107 12.75 -15.20 -4.28
C ARG A 107 13.27 -13.79 -4.00
N GLU A 108 12.86 -12.82 -4.80
CA GLU A 108 13.22 -11.42 -4.62
C GLU A 108 12.70 -10.86 -3.30
N ALA A 109 11.44 -11.16 -2.95
CA ALA A 109 10.85 -10.78 -1.67
C ALA A 109 11.65 -11.38 -0.50
N ASN A 110 11.98 -12.66 -0.54
CA ASN A 110 12.76 -13.32 0.50
C ASN A 110 14.17 -12.72 0.66
N ALA A 111 14.81 -12.32 -0.45
CA ALA A 111 16.10 -11.63 -0.40
C ALA A 111 15.97 -10.23 0.23
N ALA A 112 14.88 -9.52 -0.08
CA ALA A 112 14.59 -8.20 0.49
C ALA A 112 14.27 -8.25 2.00
N PHE A 113 13.95 -9.40 2.57
CA PHE A 113 13.71 -9.56 4.01
C PHE A 113 15.00 -9.61 4.85
N ILE A 114 16.13 -9.94 4.25
CA ILE A 114 17.41 -10.11 4.94
C ILE A 114 17.85 -8.85 5.72
N PRO A 115 17.84 -7.64 5.12
CA PRO A 115 18.27 -6.43 5.84
C PRO A 115 17.20 -5.86 6.78
N LEU A 116 16.00 -6.45 6.87
CA LEU A 116 14.89 -5.85 7.59
C LEU A 116 14.91 -6.21 9.08
N HIS A 117 14.57 -5.24 9.93
CA HIS A 117 14.35 -5.48 11.35
C HIS A 117 12.95 -6.05 11.61
N LEU A 118 12.75 -6.58 12.82
CA LEU A 118 11.51 -7.20 13.25
C LEU A 118 10.25 -6.35 13.01
N ALA A 119 10.32 -5.03 13.21
CA ALA A 119 9.18 -4.13 12.98
C ALA A 119 8.80 -4.05 11.48
N ASP A 120 9.80 -4.03 10.60
CA ASP A 120 9.63 -4.00 9.16
C ASP A 120 9.08 -5.33 8.65
N LEU A 121 9.60 -6.45 9.15
CA LEU A 121 9.09 -7.79 8.85
C LEU A 121 7.61 -7.93 9.26
N ARG A 122 7.22 -7.39 10.42
CA ARG A 122 5.82 -7.38 10.88
C ARG A 122 4.93 -6.52 9.97
N THR A 123 5.44 -5.39 9.51
CA THR A 123 4.76 -4.50 8.55
C THR A 123 4.50 -5.22 7.23
N VAL A 124 5.54 -5.83 6.65
CA VAL A 124 5.42 -6.56 5.37
C VAL A 124 4.50 -7.78 5.52
N ARG A 125 4.56 -8.49 6.65
CA ARG A 125 3.63 -9.59 6.95
C ARG A 125 2.18 -9.12 7.02
N ALA A 126 1.90 -8.04 7.74
CA ALA A 126 0.56 -7.49 7.84
C ALA A 126 0.04 -7.02 6.46
N TYR A 127 0.91 -6.43 5.64
CA TYR A 127 0.58 -6.08 4.26
C TYR A 127 0.23 -7.31 3.41
N GLU A 128 1.09 -8.33 3.46
CA GLU A 128 0.91 -9.57 2.71
C GLU A 128 -0.40 -10.28 3.10
N LEU A 129 -0.76 -10.31 4.39
CA LEU A 129 -2.03 -10.86 4.86
C LEU A 129 -3.26 -10.11 4.34
N LYS A 130 -3.17 -8.78 4.24
CA LYS A 130 -4.28 -7.93 3.77
C LYS A 130 -4.46 -8.00 2.26
N HIS A 131 -3.37 -8.10 1.49
CA HIS A 131 -3.39 -7.90 0.05
C HIS A 131 -3.16 -9.20 -0.74
N LYS A 132 -1.92 -9.69 -0.80
CA LYS A 132 -1.51 -10.75 -1.73
C LYS A 132 -1.66 -12.18 -1.24
N LYS A 133 -1.55 -12.40 0.08
CA LYS A 133 -1.74 -13.67 0.77
C LYS A 133 -0.88 -14.83 0.21
N ARG A 134 0.36 -14.55 -0.25
CA ARG A 134 1.27 -15.59 -0.74
C ARG A 134 1.74 -16.46 0.41
N VAL A 135 1.28 -17.71 0.45
CA VAL A 135 1.54 -18.66 1.55
C VAL A 135 3.03 -18.85 1.82
N THR A 136 3.85 -18.98 0.78
CA THR A 136 5.30 -19.17 0.93
C THR A 136 5.99 -17.96 1.57
N VAL A 137 5.57 -16.76 1.19
CA VAL A 137 6.11 -15.51 1.72
C VAL A 137 5.69 -15.32 3.18
N LEU A 138 4.42 -15.59 3.50
CA LEU A 138 3.91 -15.54 4.87
C LEU A 138 4.65 -16.51 5.80
N LYS A 139 4.87 -17.75 5.36
CA LYS A 139 5.64 -18.74 6.13
C LYS A 139 7.06 -18.28 6.42
N GLU A 140 7.73 -17.67 5.43
CA GLU A 140 9.08 -17.15 5.62
C GLU A 140 9.11 -15.97 6.60
N LEU A 141 8.16 -15.03 6.47
CA LEU A 141 8.01 -13.90 7.39
C LEU A 141 7.70 -14.38 8.82
N ASP A 142 6.78 -15.33 8.98
CA ASP A 142 6.45 -15.95 10.27
C ASP A 142 7.68 -16.59 10.91
N ALA A 143 8.45 -17.35 10.13
CA ALA A 143 9.66 -18.02 10.60
C ALA A 143 10.72 -17.01 11.07
N ARG A 144 10.95 -15.93 10.32
CA ARG A 144 11.92 -14.87 10.67
C ARG A 144 11.50 -14.08 11.91
N ILE A 145 10.22 -13.74 11.99
CA ILE A 145 9.64 -13.07 13.16
C ILE A 145 9.77 -13.95 14.40
N ALA A 146 9.51 -15.25 14.29
CA ALA A 146 9.65 -16.20 15.39
C ALA A 146 11.11 -16.40 15.84
N ARG A 147 12.07 -16.36 14.90
CA ARG A 147 13.51 -16.42 15.22
C ARG A 147 14.04 -15.13 15.86
N GLY A 148 13.26 -14.05 15.85
CA GLY A 148 13.69 -12.77 16.40
C GLY A 148 14.91 -12.20 15.68
N GLU A 149 15.06 -12.46 14.37
CA GLU A 149 16.18 -11.95 13.57
C GLU A 149 16.23 -10.42 13.68
N THR A 150 17.15 -9.92 14.50
CA THR A 150 17.65 -8.56 14.51
C THR A 150 18.93 -8.57 13.68
N SER A 151 18.89 -8.02 12.47
CA SER A 151 20.11 -7.77 11.71
C SER A 151 20.97 -6.69 12.36
#